data_AF-L5N594-F1
#
_entry.id   AF-L5N594-F1
#
_cell.length_a   1.000
_cell.length_b   1.000
_cell.length_c   1.000
_cell.angle_alpha   90.00
_cell.angle_beta   90.00
_cell.angle_gamma   90.00
#
_symmetry.space_group_name_H-M   'P 1'
#
loop_
_entity.id
_entity.type
_entity.pdbx_description
1 polymer ?
#
loop_
_entity_poly.entity_id
_entity_poly.type
_entity_poly.pdbx_seq_one_letter_code
_entity_poly.pdbx_strand_id
1 'polypeptide(L)'
;MRLEQDLLQRIENKDKDSLTEIYDCYIQYIYRLLTSRIDDSSRVEKIIKELFEDIWNDPQSYSHGKYFSSTLTKKCLILIRE
;
A
#
# COMPACT_ATOMS: atom_id res chain seq x y z
N MET A 1 -1.37 14.88 3.35
CA MET A 1 0.06 14.94 3.69
C MET A 1 0.37 14.72 5.17
N ARG A 2 -0.36 15.29 6.15
CA ARG A 2 -0.15 14.96 7.58
C ARG A 2 -0.87 13.70 8.07
N LEU A 3 -1.97 13.32 7.43
CA LEU A 3 -2.78 12.16 7.81
C LEU A 3 -2.04 10.85 7.52
N GLU A 4 -1.38 10.73 6.36
CA GLU A 4 -0.68 9.48 6.00
C GLU A 4 0.48 9.16 6.94
N GLN A 5 1.23 10.18 7.41
CA GLN A 5 2.32 9.97 8.37
C GLN A 5 1.81 9.60 9.76
N ASP A 6 0.70 10.20 10.21
CA ASP A 6 0.04 9.84 11.46
C ASP A 6 -0.46 8.38 11.43
N LEU A 7 -1.11 7.98 10.33
CA LEU A 7 -1.57 6.61 10.13
C LEU A 7 -0.39 5.61 10.11
N LEU A 8 0.72 5.93 9.46
CA LEU A 8 1.92 5.07 9.48
C LEU A 8 2.51 4.93 10.89
N GLN A 9 2.59 6.02 11.65
CA GLN A 9 3.05 5.99 13.03
C GLN A 9 2.11 5.18 13.94
N ARG A 10 0.80 5.25 13.70
CA ARG A 10 -0.18 4.42 14.41
C ARG A 10 -0.05 2.94 14.02
N ILE A 11 0.23 2.63 12.76
CA ILE A 11 0.51 1.26 12.29
C ILE A 11 1.76 0.68 12.96
N GLU A 12 2.81 1.46 13.18
CA GLU A 12 3.97 1.01 13.97
C GLU A 12 3.56 0.57 15.38
N ASN A 13 2.62 1.29 15.99
CA ASN A 13 2.04 0.94 17.28
C ASN A 13 1.01 -0.21 17.19
N LYS A 14 0.97 -0.93 16.07
CA LYS A 14 0.08 -2.06 15.78
C LYS A 14 -1.40 -1.71 15.85
N ASP A 15 -1.74 -0.46 15.52
CA ASP A 15 -3.10 -0.01 15.35
C ASP A 15 -3.67 -0.54 14.01
N LYS A 16 -4.54 -1.56 14.10
CA LYS A 16 -5.15 -2.17 12.92
C LYS A 16 -6.13 -1.24 12.20
N ASP A 17 -6.78 -0.35 12.96
CA ASP A 17 -7.74 0.62 12.44
C ASP A 17 -7.06 1.54 11.42
N SER A 18 -5.86 2.03 11.74
CA SER A 18 -5.05 2.84 10.82
C SER A 18 -4.67 2.10 9.54
N LEU A 19 -4.39 0.78 9.61
CA LEU A 19 -4.12 0.00 8.40
C LEU A 19 -5.38 -0.11 7.53
N THR A 20 -6.55 -0.30 8.14
CA THR A 20 -7.84 -0.32 7.45
C THR A 20 -8.13 1.03 6.79
N GLU A 21 -7.87 2.16 7.45
CA GLU A 21 -8.05 3.49 6.84
C GLU A 21 -7.18 3.69 5.59
N ILE A 22 -5.91 3.24 5.64
CA ILE A 22 -5.03 3.25 4.46
C ILE A 22 -5.59 2.32 3.37
N TYR A 23 -6.07 1.14 3.75
CA TYR A 23 -6.66 0.21 2.80
C TYR A 23 -7.85 0.83 2.08
N ASP A 24 -8.85 1.33 2.80
CA ASP A 24 -10.06 1.93 2.21
C ASP A 24 -9.73 3.14 1.31
N CYS A 25 -8.76 3.97 1.70
CA CYS A 25 -8.36 5.12 0.89
C CYS A 25 -7.67 4.74 -0.43
N TYR A 26 -6.85 3.69 -0.44
CA TYR A 26 -5.94 3.40 -1.55
C TYR A 26 -6.31 2.16 -2.35
N ILE A 27 -7.19 1.28 -1.86
CA ILE A 27 -7.52 0.01 -2.52
C ILE A 27 -8.07 0.22 -3.92
N GLN A 28 -8.98 1.17 -4.12
CA GLN A 28 -9.56 1.44 -5.46
C GLN A 28 -8.49 1.91 -6.45
N TYR A 29 -7.57 2.76 -6.00
CA TYR A 29 -6.46 3.26 -6.81
C TYR A 29 -5.49 2.12 -7.19
N ILE A 30 -5.08 1.33 -6.20
CA ILE A 30 -4.15 0.21 -6.38
C ILE A 30 -4.79 -0.86 -7.28
N TYR A 31 -6.05 -1.23 -7.05
CA TYR A 31 -6.75 -2.23 -7.84
C TYR A 31 -6.84 -1.80 -9.31
N ARG A 32 -7.18 -0.54 -9.59
CA ARG A 32 -7.21 0.00 -10.96
C ARG A 32 -5.82 0.02 -11.61
N LEU A 33 -4.78 0.35 -10.84
CA LEU A 33 -3.40 0.32 -11.34
C LEU A 33 -3.00 -1.12 -11.73
N LEU A 34 -3.27 -2.08 -10.87
CA LEU A 34 -2.86 -3.49 -11.06
C LEU A 34 -3.64 -4.13 -12.21
N THR A 35 -4.95 -3.98 -12.26
CA THR A 35 -5.80 -4.51 -13.35
C THR A 35 -5.48 -3.89 -14.72
N SER A 36 -4.88 -2.70 -14.77
CA SER A 36 -4.38 -2.13 -16.04
C SER A 36 -3.07 -2.76 -16.55
N ARG A 37 -2.42 -3.59 -15.73
CA ARG A 37 -1.10 -4.19 -15.99
C ARG A 37 -1.11 -5.72 -15.96
N ILE A 38 -2.00 -6.30 -15.17
CA ILE A 38 -2.10 -7.74 -14.91
C ILE A 38 -3.52 -8.16 -15.24
N ASP A 39 -3.65 -9.11 -16.16
CA ASP A 39 -4.93 -9.69 -16.56
C ASP A 39 -5.43 -10.74 -15.54
N ASP A 40 -4.50 -11.34 -14.79
CA ASP A 40 -4.78 -12.37 -13.78
C ASP A 40 -5.25 -11.76 -12.44
N SER A 41 -6.53 -11.92 -12.13
CA SER A 41 -7.13 -11.39 -10.90
C SER A 41 -6.55 -11.99 -9.62
N SER A 42 -6.14 -13.27 -9.65
CA SER A 42 -5.54 -13.93 -8.48
C SER A 42 -4.18 -13.31 -8.14
N ARG A 43 -3.39 -12.95 -9.16
CA ARG A 43 -2.13 -12.24 -8.99
C ARG A 43 -2.34 -10.81 -8.51
N VAL A 44 -3.39 -10.12 -8.98
CA VAL A 44 -3.77 -8.80 -8.46
C VAL A 44 -4.06 -8.85 -6.96
N GLU A 45 -4.90 -9.80 -6.52
CA GLU A 45 -5.22 -9.98 -5.09
C GLU A 45 -3.98 -10.32 -4.26
N LYS A 46 -3.10 -11.18 -4.78
CA LYS A 46 -1.84 -11.54 -4.13
C LYS A 46 -0.96 -10.30 -3.90
N ILE A 47 -0.76 -9.48 -4.94
CA ILE A 47 0.06 -8.26 -4.84
C ILE A 47 -0.55 -7.25 -3.87
N ILE A 48 -1.88 -7.09 -3.87
CA ILE A 48 -2.57 -6.22 -2.90
C ILE A 48 -2.28 -6.70 -1.49
N LYS A 49 -2.45 -8.01 -1.23
CA LYS A 49 -2.19 -8.58 0.09
C LYS A 49 -0.73 -8.36 0.52
N GLU A 50 0.23 -8.69 -0.35
CA GLU A 50 1.66 -8.52 -0.09
C GLU A 50 2.02 -7.05 0.20
N LEU A 51 1.41 -6.11 -0.52
CA LEU A 51 1.62 -4.68 -0.30
C LEU A 51 1.15 -4.23 1.09
N PHE A 52 -0.05 -4.62 1.52
CA PHE A 52 -0.57 -4.24 2.83
C PHE A 52 0.13 -4.98 3.98
N GLU A 53 0.60 -6.21 3.74
CA GLU A 53 1.49 -6.92 4.66
C GLU A 53 2.85 -6.20 4.79
N ASP A 54 3.43 -5.70 3.70
CA ASP A 54 4.66 -4.89 3.73
C ASP A 54 4.46 -3.59 4.53
N ILE A 55 3.34 -2.88 4.33
CA ILE A 55 3.00 -1.67 5.11
C ILE A 55 2.85 -1.99 6.60
N TRP A 56 2.27 -3.14 6.96
CA TRP A 56 2.09 -3.53 8.36
C TRP A 56 3.42 -3.91 9.06
N ASN A 57 4.34 -4.51 8.31
CA ASN A 57 5.61 -4.98 8.83
C ASN A 57 6.68 -3.87 8.85
N ASP A 58 6.71 -3.02 7.83
CA ASP A 58 7.66 -1.91 7.69
C ASP A 58 6.96 -0.62 7.20
N PRO A 59 6.10 0.01 8.04
CA PRO A 59 5.41 1.26 7.65
C PRO A 59 6.38 2.42 7.38
N GLN A 60 7.56 2.42 8.01
CA GLN A 60 8.57 3.46 7.84
C GLN A 60 9.12 3.53 6.40
N SER A 61 9.22 2.40 5.68
CA SER A 61 9.53 2.37 4.23
C SER A 61 8.69 3.34 3.41
N TYR A 62 7.46 3.60 3.84
CA TYR A 62 6.49 4.41 3.13
C TYR A 62 6.53 5.89 3.51
N SER A 63 7.25 6.25 4.59
CA SER A 63 7.36 7.61 5.11
C SER A 63 8.40 8.47 4.38
N HIS A 64 9.35 7.85 3.67
CA HIS A 64 10.48 8.55 3.02
C HIS A 64 10.15 9.28 1.70
N GLY A 65 8.92 9.12 1.18
CA GLY A 65 8.51 9.72 -0.10
C GLY A 65 7.81 11.07 0.05
N LYS A 66 7.96 11.96 -0.95
CA LYS A 66 7.21 13.23 -1.00
C LYS A 66 5.70 13.01 -0.96
N TYR A 67 5.18 11.94 -1.56
CA TYR A 67 3.77 11.57 -1.52
C TYR A 67 3.62 10.07 -1.29
N PHE A 68 2.74 9.68 -0.37
CA PHE A 68 2.46 8.28 -0.06
C PHE A 68 2.01 7.50 -1.30
N SER A 69 1.13 8.08 -2.12
CA SER A 69 0.67 7.50 -3.38
C SER A 69 1.81 7.19 -4.35
N SER A 70 2.85 8.02 -4.39
CA SER A 70 4.02 7.79 -5.24
C SER A 70 4.86 6.61 -4.74
N THR A 71 5.01 6.45 -3.43
CA THR A 71 5.72 5.30 -2.84
C THR A 71 4.95 4.01 -3.06
N LEU A 72 3.63 4.02 -2.85
CA LEU A 72 2.72 2.89 -3.16
C LEU A 72 2.86 2.46 -4.62
N THR A 73 2.79 3.40 -5.55
CA THR A 73 2.90 3.09 -6.99
C THR A 73 4.24 2.43 -7.31
N LYS A 74 5.35 2.94 -6.74
CA LYS A 74 6.67 2.34 -6.93
C LYS A 74 6.73 0.91 -6.39
N LYS A 75 6.20 0.67 -5.18
CA LYS A 75 6.14 -0.66 -4.56
C LYS A 75 5.29 -1.62 -5.40
N CYS A 76 4.11 -1.20 -5.87
CA CYS A 76 3.31 -1.99 -6.81
C CYS A 76 4.10 -2.35 -8.07
N LEU A 77 4.81 -1.39 -8.69
CA LEU A 77 5.59 -1.65 -9.90
C LEU A 77 6.74 -2.66 -9.68
N ILE A 78 7.30 -2.71 -8.47
CA ILE A 78 8.31 -3.72 -8.10
C ILE A 78 7.63 -5.09 -7.97
N LEU A 79 6.53 -5.18 -7.21
CA LEU A 79 5.78 -6.44 -7.00
C LEU A 79 5.17 -7.03 -8.29
N ILE A 80 4.85 -6.20 -9.29
CA ILE A 80 4.39 -6.67 -10.61
C ILE A 80 5.53 -7.36 -11.39
N ARG A 81 6.78 -6.98 -11.14
CA ARG A 81 7.96 -7.47 -11.88
C ARG A 81 8.59 -8.72 -11.26
N GLU A 82 8.32 -9.00 -9.98
CA GLU A 82 8.59 -10.29 -9.34
C GLU A 82 7.63 -11.38 -9.86
#